data_AF-A0A1H3P7C2-F1
#
_entry.id   AF-A0A1H3P7C2-F1
#
_cell.length_a   1.000
_cell.length_b   1.000
_cell.length_c   1.000
_cell.angle_alpha   90.00
_cell.angle_beta   90.00
_cell.angle_gamma   90.00
#
_symmetry.space_group_name_H-M   'P 1'
#
loop_
_entity.id
_entity.type
_entity.pdbx_description
1 polymer ?
#
loop_
_entity_poly.entity_id
_entity_poly.type
_entity_poly.pdbx_seq_one_letter_code
_entity_poly.pdbx_strand_id
1 'polypeptide(L)' 'MALQNPINLNQINQLELQNLREIVSSHKLMNTKLNEYASMCQDTQLKQMFSQGAQDANTTAQNLIQSI' A
#
# COMPACT_ATOMS: atom_id res chain seq x y z
N MET A 1 -9.34 -1.62 4.51
CA MET A 1 -10.44 -2.48 3.99
C MET A 1 -10.02 -3.06 2.65
N ALA A 2 -10.25 -4.34 2.38
CA ALA A 2 -10.03 -4.91 1.04
C ALA A 2 -11.04 -4.28 0.05
N LEU A 3 -10.60 -3.97 -1.17
CA LEU A 3 -11.49 -3.42 -2.19
C LEU A 3 -12.56 -4.45 -2.52
N GLN A 4 -13.83 -4.06 -2.41
CA GLN A 4 -14.99 -4.92 -2.71
C GLN A 4 -15.11 -5.25 -4.21
N ASN A 5 -14.31 -4.60 -5.06
CA ASN A 5 -14.22 -4.86 -6.49
C ASN A 5 -12.75 -4.71 -6.92
N PRO A 6 -12.03 -5.80 -7.24
CA PRO A 6 -10.71 -5.68 -7.84
C PRO A 6 -10.85 -4.96 -9.18
N ILE A 7 -10.01 -3.94 -9.39
CA ILE A 7 -9.97 -3.22 -10.67
C ILE A 7 -9.40 -4.21 -11.69
N ASN A 8 -9.99 -4.35 -12.87
CA ASN A 8 -9.43 -5.22 -13.90
C ASN A 8 -8.52 -4.38 -14.81
N LEU A 9 -7.20 -4.55 -14.69
CA LEU A 9 -6.18 -3.79 -15.44
C LEU A 9 -5.55 -4.61 -16.57
N ASN A 10 -6.26 -5.61 -17.11
CA ASN A 10 -5.73 -6.52 -18.15
C ASN A 10 -5.40 -5.85 -19.49
N GLN A 11 -5.79 -4.60 -19.71
CA GLN A 11 -5.57 -3.86 -20.96
C GLN A 11 -4.79 -2.56 -20.72
N ILE A 12 -3.63 -2.65 -20.07
CA ILE A 12 -2.70 -1.54 -19.89
C ILE A 12 -1.47 -1.67 -20.78
N ASN A 13 -0.96 -0.54 -21.26
CA ASN A 13 0.29 -0.50 -22.01
C ASN A 13 1.52 -0.60 -21.08
N GLN A 14 2.72 -0.70 -21.67
CA GLN A 14 3.95 -0.88 -20.89
C GLN A 14 4.26 0.28 -19.93
N LEU A 15 3.95 1.51 -20.32
CA LEU A 15 4.17 2.69 -19.48
C LEU A 15 3.19 2.70 -18.30
N GLU A 16 1.93 2.36 -18.53
CA GLU A 16 0.92 2.22 -17.48
C GLU A 16 1.26 1.09 -16.51
N LEU A 17 1.76 -0.04 -17.01
CA LEU A 17 2.26 -1.13 -16.17
C LEU A 17 3.45 -0.70 -15.32
N GLN A 18 4.37 0.08 -15.87
CA GLN A 18 5.50 0.62 -15.12
C GLN A 18 5.03 1.57 -14.01
N ASN A 19 4.14 2.51 -14.33
CA ASN A 19 3.55 3.42 -13.34
C ASN A 19 2.84 2.64 -12.22
N LEU A 20 2.10 1.58 -12.57
CA LEU A 20 1.44 0.73 -11.58
C LEU A 20 2.44 0.02 -10.65
N ARG A 21 3.54 -0.50 -11.21
CA ARG A 21 4.62 -1.13 -10.41
C ARG A 21 5.30 -0.13 -9.48
N GLU A 22 5.49 1.11 -9.93
CA GLU A 22 6.03 2.18 -9.10
C GLU A 22 5.07 2.49 -7.95
N ILE A 23 3.78 2.65 -8.22
CA ILE A 23 2.75 2.85 -7.19
C ILE A 23 2.78 1.72 -6.16
N VAL A 24 2.79 0.45 -6.60
CA VAL A 24 2.89 -0.72 -5.71
C VAL A 24 4.16 -0.67 -4.87
N SER A 25 5.29 -0.32 -5.47
CA SER A 25 6.59 -0.25 -4.79
C SER A 25 6.62 0.86 -3.73
N SER A 26 6.07 2.03 -4.05
CA SER A 26 5.92 3.15 -3.10
C SER A 26 5.05 2.77 -1.91
N HIS A 27 3.95 2.04 -2.13
CA HIS A 27 3.08 1.58 -1.03
C HIS A 27 3.75 0.52 -0.15
N LYS A 28 4.57 -0.38 -0.74
CA LYS A 28 5.39 -1.32 0.04
C LYS A 28 6.42 -0.58 0.91
N LEU A 29 7.11 0.40 0.34
CA LEU A 29 8.05 1.25 1.09
C LEU A 29 7.33 2.00 2.22
N MET A 30 6.15 2.56 1.94
CA MET A 30 5.32 3.25 2.93
C MET A 30 4.92 2.31 4.08
N ASN A 31 4.47 1.08 3.78
CA ASN A 31 4.18 0.08 4.80
C ASN A 31 5.39 -0.18 5.71
N THR A 32 6.58 -0.39 5.13
CA THR A 32 7.81 -0.61 5.91
C THR A 32 8.12 0.59 6.80
N LYS A 33 8.12 1.81 6.26
CA LYS A 33 8.44 3.02 7.02
C LYS A 33 7.44 3.34 8.10
N LEU A 34 6.14 3.18 7.83
CA LEU A 34 5.12 3.40 8.85
C LEU A 34 5.20 2.36 9.97
N ASN A 35 5.54 1.11 9.67
CA ASN A 35 5.81 0.10 10.71
C ASN A 35 7.07 0.42 11.54
N GLU A 36 8.15 0.90 10.90
CA GLU A 36 9.34 1.40 11.60
C GLU A 36 8.96 2.55 12.56
N TYR A 37 8.20 3.54 12.08
CA TYR A 37 7.77 4.69 12.89
C TYR A 37 6.83 4.29 14.03
N ALA A 38 5.88 3.39 13.79
CA ALA A 38 5.02 2.84 14.84
C ALA A 38 5.82 2.12 15.94
N SER A 39 6.92 1.46 15.58
CA SER A 39 7.77 0.73 16.53
C SER A 39 8.60 1.66 17.42
N MET A 40 8.97 2.85 16.90
CA MET A 40 9.72 3.86 17.64
C MET A 40 8.83 4.85 18.40
N CYS A 41 7.52 4.88 18.13
CA CYS A 41 6.59 5.82 18.73
C CYS A 41 6.11 5.35 20.12
N GLN A 42 6.17 6.24 21.10
CA GLN A 42 5.65 6.01 22.46
C GLN A 42 4.21 6.53 22.62
N ASP A 43 3.83 7.54 21.84
CA ASP A 43 2.47 8.07 21.82
C ASP A 43 1.52 7.03 21.21
N THR A 44 0.50 6.63 21.97
CA THR A 44 -0.40 5.54 21.57
C THR A 44 -1.27 5.91 20.37
N GLN A 45 -1.68 7.18 20.27
CA GLN A 45 -2.54 7.64 19.18
C GLN A 45 -1.76 7.71 17.86
N LEU A 46 -0.54 8.27 17.89
CA LEU A 46 0.35 8.32 16.74
C LEU A 46 0.80 6.92 16.30
N LYS A 47 1.09 6.03 17.26
CA LYS A 47 1.40 4.63 16.98
C LYS A 47 0.26 3.95 16.23
N GLN A 48 -0.97 4.10 16.70
CA GLN A 48 -2.15 3.54 16.04
C GLN A 48 -2.33 4.12 14.63
N MET A 49 -2.14 5.42 14.46
CA MET A 49 -2.20 6.08 13.15
C MET A 49 -1.18 5.49 12.17
N PHE A 50 0.07 5.30 12.60
CA PHE A 50 1.11 4.68 11.77
C PHE A 50 0.81 3.22 11.44
N SER A 51 0.38 2.43 12.42
CA SER A 51 0.00 1.03 12.19
C SER A 51 -1.17 0.90 11.21
N GLN A 52 -2.19 1.75 11.33
CA GLN A 52 -3.32 1.78 10.41
C GLN A 52 -2.87 2.17 9.00
N GLY A 53 -2.08 3.25 8.86
CA GLY A 53 -1.55 3.67 7.57
C GLY A 53 -0.66 2.60 6.92
N ALA A 54 0.13 1.87 7.72
CA ALA A 54 0.92 0.76 7.22
C ALA A 54 0.02 -0.35 6.66
N GLN A 55 -1.04 -0.72 7.38
CA GLN A 55 -2.00 -1.73 6.94
C GLN A 55 -2.70 -1.33 5.64
N ASP A 56 -3.19 -0.09 5.55
CA ASP A 56 -3.87 0.42 4.36
C ASP A 56 -2.93 0.49 3.14
N ALA A 57 -1.67 0.86 3.36
CA ALA A 57 -0.65 0.84 2.31
C ALA A 57 -0.43 -0.57 1.75
N ASN A 58 -0.30 -1.57 2.64
CA ASN A 58 -0.13 -2.95 2.23
C ASN A 58 -1.38 -3.49 1.52
N THR A 59 -2.58 -3.22 2.03
CA THR A 59 -3.82 -3.63 1.37
C THR A 59 -3.93 -3.03 -0.03
N THR A 60 -3.59 -1.76 -0.21
CA THR A 60 -3.58 -1.11 -1.53
C THR A 60 -2.59 -1.80 -2.48
N ALA A 61 -1.36 -2.04 -2.04
CA ALA A 61 -0.37 -2.75 -2.83
C ALA A 61 -0.83 -4.14 -3.26
N GLN A 62 -1.40 -4.93 -2.34
CA GLN A 62 -1.90 -6.27 -2.63
C GLN A 62 -3.07 -6.24 -3.62
N ASN A 63 -4.02 -5.33 -3.44
CA ASN A 63 -5.16 -5.23 -4.35
C ASN A 63 -4.70 -4.85 -5.77
N LEU A 64 -3.75 -3.90 -5.91
CA LEU A 64 -3.19 -3.54 -7.21
C LEU A 64 -2.45 -4.73 -7.85
N ILE A 65 -1.69 -5.51 -7.07
CA ILE A 65 -1.02 -6.73 -7.56
C ILE A 65 -2.04 -7.79 -8.03
N GLN A 66 -3.20 -7.89 -7.40
CA GLN A 66 -4.27 -8.81 -7.81
C GLN A 66 -5.10 -8.29 -8.99
N SER A 67 -4.96 -7.00 -9.31
CA SER A 67 -5.71 -6.30 -10.35
C SER A 67 -5.01 -6.30 -11.71
N ILE A 68 -3.72 -6.65 -11.75
CA ILE A 68 -2.91 -6.91 -12.96
C ILE A 68 -2.91 -8.40 -13.31
#